data_AF-A0A835US09-F1
#
_entry.id   AF-A0A835US09-F1
#
_cell.length_a   1.000
_cell.length_b   1.000
_cell.length_c   1.000
_cell.angle_alpha   90.00
_cell.angle_beta   90.00
_cell.angle_gamma   90.00
#
_symmetry.space_group_name_H-M   'P 1'
#
loop_
_entity.id
_entity.type
_entity.pdbx_description
1 polymer ?
#
loop_
_entity_poly.entity_id
_entity_poly.type
_entity_poly.pdbx_seq_one_letter_code
_entity_poly.pdbx_strand_id
1 'polypeptide(L)'
;MVVDKGYDNISSNEEFFPFGENLTRGAAWEFLTRMDLDIAYSSEKVFNLEMFMTQVADRASDFDFTMGGSEDLSSESIEKAFEFDILSGILNSEAKEIETFMSCLQRDINNARSKFSQSGNSNEISPEIEEKLLKAEEALRCSNDQVSDILKQSGKFERSLAVDEDLDTGQFSPVNAQWKLQTAEQQRHFLQTLEKSLEREMELERKLSDSRNNEEDLKLKLHLAVEEVDWLEELMEVMMERMLAAENSAEFLIEILREYASCIQNAHSSTSGSSLQEHTLRGRVDALEEQLRECENQLQLAKVSVEESNIQQIILYSKLGDMGKVIVGLRDNALVIQDRAEHAEARCAQLIKVNAELNNEVSFLRNNGMEKANSLERKLKESDTQLEHAKASVEAIEEQQSMLYSALNDMEHVIEDLKGKVSKAENRAESAENKCTLLTDTNLELNEELSFLRGRMECLEASLRQSDRAKVATAKDIGNRTKLITELVKKLALEREQLQLQDSSKSSLSVNLQIEPMDSLENHNKVFPQPEFALLENLHCRRNGHVGYASEASKNLGCWRTLVNSCIVYD
;
A
#
# COMPACT_ATOMS: atom_id res chain seq x y z
N MET A 1 -2.19 8.51 -38.18
CA MET A 1 -1.01 9.26 -38.62
C MET A 1 0.17 8.33 -38.47
N VAL A 2 0.84 8.07 -39.59
CA VAL A 2 2.08 7.27 -39.66
C VAL A 2 3.15 8.06 -38.92
N VAL A 3 3.77 7.45 -37.91
CA VAL A 3 4.96 7.99 -37.26
C VAL A 3 6.08 6.97 -37.40
N ASP A 4 7.18 7.53 -37.87
CA ASP A 4 8.38 6.94 -38.42
C ASP A 4 9.09 6.01 -37.44
N LYS A 5 9.53 4.85 -37.94
CA LYS A 5 10.48 3.98 -37.25
C LYS A 5 11.89 4.49 -37.56
N GLY A 6 12.35 5.46 -36.79
CA GLY A 6 13.76 5.84 -36.71
C GLY A 6 14.53 4.85 -35.84
N TYR A 7 14.90 3.71 -36.41
CA TYR A 7 16.04 2.94 -35.91
C TYR A 7 17.31 3.65 -36.40
N ASP A 8 17.82 4.59 -35.61
CA ASP A 8 19.17 5.06 -35.81
C ASP A 8 20.13 4.06 -35.17
N ASN A 9 20.88 3.39 -36.06
CA ASN A 9 22.13 2.72 -35.78
C ASN A 9 22.95 3.57 -34.81
N ILE A 10 23.11 3.09 -33.58
CA ILE A 10 24.29 3.43 -32.80
C ILE A 10 25.42 2.69 -33.50
N SER A 11 26.04 3.43 -34.43
CA SER A 11 27.35 3.17 -34.99
C SER A 11 28.23 2.63 -33.88
N SER A 12 28.76 1.44 -34.10
CA SER A 12 29.89 0.91 -33.37
C SER A 12 30.90 2.05 -33.19
N ASN A 13 31.14 2.47 -31.95
CA ASN A 13 32.40 3.11 -31.64
C ASN A 13 33.46 2.05 -31.92
N GLU A 14 33.99 2.09 -33.14
CA GLU A 14 35.35 1.65 -33.41
C GLU A 14 36.24 2.52 -32.53
N GLU A 15 36.38 2.14 -31.26
CA GLU A 15 37.53 2.54 -30.48
C GLU A 15 38.76 2.01 -31.21
N PHE A 16 39.39 2.95 -31.90
CA PHE A 16 40.65 2.82 -32.58
C PHE A 16 41.65 2.16 -31.64
N PHE A 17 42.02 0.92 -31.93
CA PHE A 17 43.14 0.25 -31.28
C PHE A 17 44.39 1.13 -31.45
N PRO A 18 45.08 1.54 -30.38
CA PRO A 18 46.34 2.26 -30.50
C PRO A 18 47.44 1.23 -30.74
N PHE A 19 47.41 0.54 -31.87
CA PHE A 19 48.49 -0.33 -32.29
C PHE A 19 48.86 -0.03 -33.73
N GLY A 20 49.85 0.84 -33.87
CA GLY A 20 50.71 0.83 -35.05
C GLY A 20 51.35 -0.55 -35.20
N GLU A 21 51.69 -0.91 -36.44
CA GLU A 21 51.98 -2.25 -36.98
C GLU A 21 53.14 -3.05 -36.32
N ASN A 22 53.65 -2.69 -35.14
CA ASN A 22 54.68 -3.43 -34.42
C ASN A 22 54.34 -3.60 -32.93
N LEU A 23 53.88 -4.79 -32.55
CA LEU A 23 53.55 -5.16 -31.17
C LEU A 23 54.84 -5.37 -30.36
N THR A 24 55.26 -4.37 -29.57
CA THR A 24 56.36 -4.56 -28.63
C THR A 24 55.90 -5.44 -27.45
N ARG A 25 56.77 -6.33 -26.94
CA ARG A 25 56.46 -7.24 -25.81
C ARG A 25 55.91 -6.47 -24.59
N GLY A 26 56.33 -5.23 -24.36
CA GLY A 26 55.83 -4.38 -23.28
C GLY A 26 54.35 -3.99 -23.44
N ALA A 27 53.94 -3.58 -24.65
CA ALA A 27 52.56 -3.18 -24.92
C ALA A 27 51.58 -4.37 -24.89
N ALA A 28 52.06 -5.58 -25.20
CA ALA A 28 51.30 -6.82 -25.02
C ALA A 28 50.94 -7.09 -23.56
N TRP A 29 51.91 -6.94 -22.65
CA TRP A 29 51.70 -7.14 -21.22
C TRP A 29 50.79 -6.08 -20.61
N GLU A 30 50.91 -4.82 -21.06
CA GLU A 30 50.01 -3.74 -20.64
C GLU A 30 48.55 -4.03 -21.01
N PHE A 31 48.32 -4.50 -22.24
CA PHE A 31 46.99 -4.95 -22.69
C PHE A 31 46.47 -6.12 -21.84
N LEU A 32 47.30 -7.14 -21.59
CA LEU A 32 46.92 -8.27 -20.74
C LEU A 32 46.59 -7.84 -19.30
N THR A 33 47.34 -6.88 -18.73
CA THR A 33 47.04 -6.35 -17.39
C THR A 33 45.73 -5.57 -17.35
N ARG A 34 45.40 -4.81 -18.41
CA ARG A 34 44.12 -4.11 -18.52
C ARG A 34 42.97 -5.10 -18.61
N MET A 35 43.13 -6.13 -19.43
CA MET A 35 42.16 -7.21 -19.57
C MET A 35 41.98 -8.01 -18.26
N ASP A 36 43.06 -8.31 -17.52
CA ASP A 36 42.98 -8.94 -16.19
C ASP A 36 42.16 -8.07 -15.20
N LEU A 37 42.30 -6.73 -15.25
CA LEU A 37 41.51 -5.80 -14.45
C LEU A 37 40.04 -5.78 -14.87
N ASP A 38 39.74 -5.76 -16.17
CA ASP A 38 38.38 -5.77 -16.69
C ASP A 38 37.64 -7.07 -16.34
N ILE A 39 38.35 -8.20 -16.37
CA ILE A 39 37.82 -9.50 -15.94
C ILE A 39 37.57 -9.51 -14.43
N ALA A 40 38.49 -8.98 -13.63
CA ALA A 40 38.29 -8.84 -12.19
C ALA A 40 37.08 -7.96 -11.86
N TYR A 41 36.94 -6.81 -12.55
CA TYR A 41 35.79 -5.92 -12.43
C TYR A 41 34.48 -6.63 -12.78
N SER A 42 34.43 -7.35 -13.91
CA SER A 42 33.23 -8.09 -14.30
C SER A 42 32.89 -9.18 -13.28
N SER A 43 33.88 -9.89 -12.74
CA SER A 43 33.68 -10.94 -11.74
C SER A 43 33.11 -10.39 -10.44
N GLU A 44 33.61 -9.24 -9.96
CA GLU A 44 33.07 -8.56 -8.79
C GLU A 44 31.64 -8.06 -9.03
N LYS A 45 31.39 -7.47 -10.21
CA LYS A 45 30.05 -7.01 -10.60
C LYS A 45 29.05 -8.16 -10.65
N VAL A 46 29.43 -9.32 -11.19
CA VAL A 46 28.57 -10.52 -11.23
C VAL A 46 28.31 -11.07 -9.84
N PHE A 47 29.32 -11.13 -8.97
CA PHE A 47 29.12 -11.52 -7.58
C PHE A 47 28.13 -10.59 -6.85
N ASN A 48 28.24 -9.28 -7.08
CA ASN A 48 27.30 -8.31 -6.53
C ASN A 48 25.88 -8.51 -7.08
N LEU A 49 25.74 -8.83 -8.37
CA LEU A 49 24.45 -9.15 -8.98
C LEU A 49 23.87 -10.48 -8.45
N GLU A 50 24.70 -11.46 -8.13
CA GLU A 50 24.27 -12.72 -7.51
C GLU A 50 23.73 -12.48 -6.09
N MET A 51 24.42 -11.64 -5.30
CA MET A 51 23.93 -11.19 -4.00
C MET A 51 22.61 -10.42 -4.12
N PHE A 52 22.50 -9.52 -5.10
CA PHE A 52 21.28 -8.76 -5.34
C PHE A 52 20.12 -9.66 -5.80
N MET A 53 20.38 -10.64 -6.67
CA MET A 53 19.41 -11.65 -7.09
C MET A 53 18.87 -12.45 -5.90
N THR A 54 19.73 -12.80 -4.96
CA THR A 54 19.31 -13.49 -3.73
C THR A 54 18.34 -12.62 -2.91
N GLN A 55 18.62 -11.32 -2.76
CA GLN A 55 17.72 -10.40 -2.05
C GLN A 55 16.38 -10.20 -2.77
N VAL A 56 16.40 -10.14 -4.11
CA VAL A 56 15.17 -10.07 -4.91
C VAL A 56 14.37 -11.36 -4.78
N ALA A 57 15.03 -12.52 -4.76
CA ALA A 57 14.39 -13.82 -4.56
C ALA A 57 13.76 -13.97 -3.16
N ASP A 58 14.45 -13.51 -2.10
CA ASP A 58 13.91 -13.50 -0.74
C ASP A 58 12.63 -12.67 -0.67
N ARG A 59 12.64 -11.46 -1.27
CA ARG A 59 11.46 -10.59 -1.35
C ARG A 59 10.34 -11.16 -2.23
N ALA A 60 10.68 -11.93 -3.27
CA ALA A 60 9.68 -12.68 -4.04
C ALA A 60 9.02 -13.77 -3.20
N SER A 61 9.79 -14.44 -2.33
CA SER A 61 9.27 -15.51 -1.46
C SER A 61 8.45 -15.01 -0.29
N ASP A 62 8.73 -13.80 0.21
CA ASP A 62 7.89 -13.08 1.17
C ASP A 62 6.53 -12.67 0.55
N PHE A 63 6.44 -12.67 -0.78
CA PHE A 63 5.26 -12.35 -1.56
C PHE A 63 4.58 -13.63 -2.07
N ASP A 64 3.93 -14.36 -1.16
CA ASP A 64 3.20 -15.56 -1.54
C ASP A 64 1.97 -15.17 -2.39
N PHE A 65 1.91 -15.68 -3.61
CA PHE A 65 0.88 -15.46 -4.62
C PHE A 65 -0.43 -16.18 -4.21
N THR A 66 -0.95 -15.89 -3.03
CA THR A 66 -2.28 -16.33 -2.64
C THR A 66 -3.29 -15.37 -3.26
N MET A 67 -3.55 -15.62 -4.54
CA MET A 67 -4.76 -15.20 -5.24
C MET A 67 -5.96 -15.93 -4.60
N GLY A 68 -6.27 -15.56 -3.36
CA GLY A 68 -7.20 -16.25 -2.49
C GLY A 68 -8.19 -15.27 -1.91
N GLY A 69 -9.23 -14.98 -2.68
CA GLY A 69 -10.46 -14.36 -2.19
C GLY A 69 -10.36 -12.84 -2.03
N SER A 70 -11.20 -12.18 -2.82
CA SER A 70 -11.65 -10.79 -2.65
C SER A 70 -11.68 -10.30 -1.20
N GLU A 71 -10.62 -9.65 -0.76
CA GLU A 71 -10.59 -8.74 0.38
C GLU A 71 -9.50 -7.70 0.09
N ASP A 72 -9.80 -6.44 0.40
CA ASP A 72 -9.13 -5.25 -0.11
C ASP A 72 -7.59 -5.35 -0.12
N LEU A 73 -6.98 -5.11 -1.29
CA LEU A 73 -5.53 -5.00 -1.42
C LEU A 73 -5.04 -3.87 -0.49
N SER A 74 -4.39 -4.25 0.61
CA SER A 74 -3.69 -3.31 1.48
C SER A 74 -2.73 -2.46 0.66
N SER A 75 -2.67 -1.15 0.92
CA SER A 75 -1.69 -0.26 0.26
C SER A 75 -0.25 -0.75 0.45
N GLU A 76 0.02 -1.45 1.55
CA GLU A 76 1.32 -2.05 1.85
C GLU A 76 1.66 -3.21 0.90
N SER A 77 0.67 -4.00 0.46
CA SER A 77 0.87 -5.09 -0.51
C SER A 77 1.14 -4.55 -1.91
N ILE A 78 0.50 -3.43 -2.27
CA ILE A 78 0.71 -2.74 -3.55
C ILE A 78 2.12 -2.13 -3.59
N GLU A 79 2.54 -1.47 -2.50
CA GLU A 79 3.89 -0.88 -2.39
C GLU A 79 4.99 -1.95 -2.49
N LYS A 80 4.82 -3.09 -1.81
CA LYS A 80 5.74 -4.23 -1.90
C LYS A 80 5.80 -4.85 -3.30
N ALA A 81 4.67 -4.90 -4.02
CA ALA A 81 4.65 -5.37 -5.41
C ALA A 81 5.41 -4.43 -6.36
N PHE A 82 5.26 -3.10 -6.19
CA PHE A 82 6.04 -2.13 -6.96
C PHE A 82 7.53 -2.17 -6.63
N GLU A 83 7.88 -2.34 -5.34
CA GLU A 83 9.28 -2.48 -4.94
C GLU A 83 9.91 -3.72 -5.59
N PHE A 84 9.22 -4.86 -5.58
CA PHE A 84 9.67 -6.07 -6.26
C PHE A 84 9.82 -5.88 -7.78
N ASP A 85 8.84 -5.26 -8.44
CA ASP A 85 8.87 -4.98 -9.88
C ASP A 85 10.09 -4.12 -10.27
N ILE A 86 10.33 -3.02 -9.53
CA ILE A 86 11.48 -2.14 -9.75
C ILE A 86 12.80 -2.89 -9.52
N LEU A 87 12.92 -3.64 -8.43
CA LEU A 87 14.16 -4.35 -8.09
C LEU A 87 14.47 -5.47 -9.11
N SER A 88 13.46 -6.20 -9.57
CA SER A 88 13.61 -7.23 -10.60
C SER A 88 13.97 -6.62 -11.97
N GLY A 89 13.39 -5.47 -12.32
CA GLY A 89 13.71 -4.72 -13.53
C GLY A 89 15.16 -4.21 -13.53
N ILE A 90 15.64 -3.67 -12.41
CA ILE A 90 17.04 -3.24 -12.25
C ILE A 90 17.99 -4.44 -12.37
N LEU A 91 17.69 -5.56 -11.70
CA LEU A 91 18.50 -6.78 -11.77
C LEU A 91 18.64 -7.27 -13.22
N ASN A 92 17.54 -7.34 -13.96
CA ASN A 92 17.52 -7.78 -15.36
C ASN A 92 18.31 -6.83 -16.29
N SER A 93 18.17 -5.52 -16.08
CA SER A 93 18.89 -4.50 -16.87
C SER A 93 20.40 -4.61 -16.66
N GLU A 94 20.84 -4.65 -15.40
CA GLU A 94 22.26 -4.74 -15.05
C GLU A 94 22.87 -6.08 -15.48
N ALA A 95 22.11 -7.18 -15.40
CA ALA A 95 22.54 -8.49 -15.88
C ALA A 95 22.74 -8.53 -17.41
N LYS A 96 21.93 -7.79 -18.19
CA LYS A 96 22.09 -7.65 -19.65
C LYS A 96 23.25 -6.74 -20.03
N GLU A 97 23.47 -5.68 -19.27
CA GLU A 97 24.61 -4.79 -19.48
C GLU A 97 25.92 -5.55 -19.27
N ILE A 98 26.04 -6.32 -18.18
CA ILE A 98 27.24 -7.11 -17.92
C ILE A 98 27.43 -8.25 -18.95
N GLU A 99 26.36 -8.88 -19.43
CA GLU A 99 26.41 -9.86 -20.53
C GLU A 99 26.98 -9.23 -21.82
N THR A 100 26.57 -8.00 -22.12
CA THR A 100 27.07 -7.23 -23.28
C THR A 100 28.55 -6.86 -23.11
N PHE A 101 28.94 -6.44 -21.91
CA PHE A 101 30.34 -6.15 -21.57
C PHE A 101 31.24 -7.39 -21.70
N MET A 102 30.80 -8.54 -21.18
CA MET A 102 31.52 -9.80 -21.31
C MET A 102 31.65 -10.25 -22.77
N SER A 103 30.61 -10.04 -23.58
CA SER A 103 30.69 -10.30 -25.03
C SER A 103 31.75 -9.43 -25.71
N CYS A 104 31.96 -8.20 -25.24
CA CYS A 104 33.06 -7.34 -25.70
C CYS A 104 34.42 -7.87 -25.25
N LEU A 105 34.57 -8.25 -23.98
CA LEU A 105 35.82 -8.86 -23.48
C LEU A 105 36.18 -10.16 -24.20
N GLN A 106 35.19 -11.01 -24.50
CA GLN A 106 35.41 -12.24 -25.25
C GLN A 106 35.94 -11.95 -26.67
N ARG A 107 35.42 -10.90 -27.30
CA ARG A 107 35.90 -10.43 -28.61
C ARG A 107 37.33 -9.88 -28.50
N ASP A 108 37.66 -9.17 -27.43
CA ASP A 108 39.01 -8.64 -27.19
C ASP A 108 40.04 -9.76 -26.93
N ILE A 109 39.68 -10.79 -26.16
CA ILE A 109 40.49 -12.00 -25.95
C ILE A 109 40.77 -12.68 -27.30
N ASN A 110 39.73 -12.88 -28.11
CA ASN A 110 39.86 -13.52 -29.43
C ASN A 110 40.72 -12.68 -30.40
N ASN A 111 40.55 -11.36 -30.38
CA ASN A 111 41.33 -10.44 -31.18
C ASN A 111 42.81 -10.45 -30.76
N ALA A 112 43.08 -10.40 -29.44
CA ALA A 112 44.43 -10.49 -28.89
C ALA A 112 45.11 -11.79 -29.31
N ARG A 113 44.44 -12.94 -29.14
CA ARG A 113 44.93 -14.26 -29.59
C ARG A 113 45.25 -14.27 -31.09
N SER A 114 44.41 -13.65 -31.92
CA SER A 114 44.64 -13.53 -33.37
C SER A 114 45.86 -12.66 -33.71
N LYS A 115 46.06 -11.54 -33.01
CA LYS A 115 47.19 -10.62 -33.21
C LYS A 115 48.51 -11.23 -32.72
N PHE A 116 48.49 -11.94 -31.59
CA PHE A 116 49.66 -12.67 -31.09
C PHE A 116 50.06 -13.84 -32.01
N SER A 117 49.12 -14.39 -32.77
CA SER A 117 49.39 -15.41 -33.78
C SER A 117 50.02 -14.87 -35.06
N GLN A 118 49.85 -13.56 -35.37
CA GLN A 118 50.28 -12.95 -36.64
C GLN A 118 51.65 -12.23 -36.57
N SER A 119 52.18 -11.98 -35.37
CA SER A 119 53.43 -11.21 -35.12
C SER A 119 54.73 -12.03 -35.29
N GLY A 120 54.97 -12.64 -36.46
CA GLY A 120 56.04 -13.65 -36.78
C GLY A 120 57.45 -13.47 -36.16
N ASN A 121 58.15 -14.54 -35.76
CA ASN A 121 58.92 -15.47 -36.63
C ASN A 121 58.94 -16.95 -36.14
N SER A 122 58.10 -17.31 -35.18
CA SER A 122 57.76 -18.70 -34.87
C SER A 122 56.26 -18.77 -34.76
N ASN A 123 55.64 -19.78 -35.35
CA ASN A 123 54.18 -20.01 -35.34
C ASN A 123 53.62 -20.36 -33.94
N GLU A 124 54.28 -19.92 -32.86
CA GLU A 124 53.94 -20.17 -31.47
C GLU A 124 53.84 -18.84 -30.73
N ILE A 125 52.62 -18.55 -30.24
CA ILE A 125 52.39 -17.55 -29.20
C ILE A 125 53.30 -17.92 -28.02
N SER A 126 53.89 -16.92 -27.35
CA SER A 126 54.66 -17.18 -26.13
C SER A 126 53.79 -17.99 -25.16
N PRO A 127 54.26 -19.14 -24.65
CA PRO A 127 53.44 -20.02 -23.81
C PRO A 127 52.90 -19.31 -22.56
N GLU A 128 53.61 -18.28 -22.10
CA GLU A 128 53.23 -17.43 -20.97
C GLU A 128 52.03 -16.51 -21.28
N ILE A 129 51.95 -15.99 -22.50
CA ILE A 129 50.83 -15.14 -22.97
C ILE A 129 49.61 -16.01 -23.26
N GLU A 130 49.79 -17.18 -23.87
CA GLU A 130 48.70 -18.11 -24.13
C GLU A 130 48.10 -18.66 -22.83
N GLU A 131 48.94 -18.99 -21.84
CA GLU A 131 48.47 -19.41 -20.51
C GLU A 131 47.63 -18.31 -19.83
N LYS A 132 48.05 -17.05 -19.96
CA LYS A 132 47.31 -15.89 -19.44
C LYS A 132 45.98 -15.66 -20.15
N LEU A 133 45.95 -15.76 -21.48
CA LEU A 133 44.72 -15.67 -22.28
C LEU A 133 43.76 -16.82 -21.96
N LEU A 134 44.27 -18.03 -21.77
CA LEU A 134 43.45 -19.19 -21.41
C LEU A 134 42.84 -19.03 -20.01
N LYS A 135 43.61 -18.53 -19.03
CA LYS A 135 43.10 -18.21 -17.68
C LYS A 135 42.04 -17.11 -17.71
N ALA A 136 42.25 -16.08 -18.51
CA ALA A 136 41.29 -15.00 -18.73
C ALA A 136 39.99 -15.52 -19.37
N GLU A 137 40.10 -16.39 -20.37
CA GLU A 137 38.97 -17.03 -21.04
C GLU A 137 38.19 -17.96 -20.11
N GLU A 138 38.87 -18.76 -19.30
CA GLU A 138 38.23 -19.61 -18.29
C GLU A 138 37.51 -18.79 -17.22
N ALA A 139 38.13 -17.70 -16.73
CA ALA A 139 37.52 -16.79 -15.75
C ALA A 139 36.28 -16.09 -16.32
N LEU A 140 36.39 -15.57 -17.56
CA LEU A 140 35.27 -14.94 -18.26
C LEU A 140 34.13 -15.93 -18.50
N ARG A 141 34.44 -17.17 -18.91
CA ARG A 141 33.43 -18.23 -19.10
C ARG A 141 32.70 -18.53 -17.79
N CYS A 142 33.41 -18.70 -16.68
CA CYS A 142 32.80 -18.94 -15.37
C CYS A 142 31.85 -17.81 -14.97
N SER A 143 32.24 -16.56 -15.19
CA SER A 143 31.40 -15.39 -14.87
C SER A 143 30.19 -15.28 -15.83
N ASN A 144 30.36 -15.64 -17.10
CA ASN A 144 29.29 -15.66 -18.09
C ASN A 144 28.22 -16.75 -17.82
N ASP A 145 28.65 -17.91 -17.30
CA ASP A 145 27.74 -18.96 -16.84
C ASP A 145 26.90 -18.46 -15.65
N GLN A 146 27.50 -17.75 -14.70
CA GLN A 146 26.80 -17.13 -13.57
C GLN A 146 25.77 -16.07 -14.03
N VAL A 147 26.14 -15.19 -14.97
CA VAL A 147 25.22 -14.20 -15.55
C VAL A 147 24.05 -14.88 -16.25
N SER A 148 24.31 -15.96 -17.00
CA SER A 148 23.26 -16.74 -17.66
C SER A 148 22.28 -17.34 -16.65
N ASP A 149 22.77 -17.78 -15.49
CA ASP A 149 21.91 -18.29 -14.43
C ASP A 149 21.12 -17.18 -13.72
N ILE A 150 21.73 -16.01 -13.48
CA ILE A 150 21.03 -14.81 -12.98
C ILE A 150 19.90 -14.41 -13.94
N LEU A 151 20.16 -14.35 -15.24
CA LEU A 151 19.15 -14.05 -16.26
C LEU A 151 18.03 -15.07 -16.30
N LYS A 152 18.34 -16.37 -16.18
CA LYS A 152 17.31 -17.44 -16.10
C LYS A 152 16.43 -17.29 -14.86
N GLN A 153 17.00 -16.93 -13.71
CA GLN A 153 16.22 -16.69 -12.48
C GLN A 153 15.40 -15.41 -12.58
N SER A 154 15.99 -14.33 -13.12
CA SER A 154 15.30 -13.08 -13.39
C SER A 154 14.09 -13.26 -14.31
N GLY A 155 14.24 -14.10 -15.35
CA GLY A 155 13.14 -14.45 -16.25
C GLY A 155 12.02 -15.29 -15.61
N LYS A 156 12.20 -15.80 -14.38
CA LYS A 156 11.10 -16.39 -13.58
C LYS A 156 10.28 -15.30 -12.88
N PHE A 157 10.92 -14.23 -12.43
CA PHE A 157 10.23 -13.08 -11.83
C PHE A 157 9.33 -12.37 -12.85
N GLU A 158 9.79 -12.18 -14.09
CA GLU A 158 8.97 -11.65 -15.18
C GLU A 158 7.77 -12.57 -15.51
N ARG A 159 7.96 -13.90 -15.47
CA ARG A 159 6.89 -14.86 -15.78
C ARG A 159 5.84 -14.98 -14.67
N SER A 160 6.20 -14.74 -13.42
CA SER A 160 5.25 -14.68 -12.30
C SER A 160 4.39 -13.40 -12.28
N LEU A 161 4.76 -12.37 -13.06
CA LEU A 161 4.01 -11.12 -13.23
C LEU A 161 3.19 -11.07 -14.53
N ALA A 162 3.46 -11.97 -15.48
CA ALA A 162 2.64 -12.15 -16.67
C ALA A 162 1.34 -12.87 -16.29
N VAL A 163 0.29 -12.09 -16.02
CA VAL A 163 -1.09 -12.59 -16.08
C VAL A 163 -1.32 -13.17 -17.47
N ASP A 164 -1.64 -14.47 -17.53
CA ASP A 164 -1.87 -15.27 -18.73
C ASP A 164 -2.63 -14.48 -19.82
N GLU A 165 -1.95 -14.30 -20.96
CA GLU A 165 -2.58 -13.99 -22.24
C GLU A 165 -3.29 -15.24 -22.76
N ASP A 166 -4.42 -15.62 -22.16
CA ASP A 166 -5.32 -16.61 -22.76
C ASP A 166 -6.75 -16.42 -22.26
N LEU A 167 -7.45 -15.42 -22.82
CA LEU A 167 -8.91 -15.38 -22.91
C LEU A 167 -9.37 -14.35 -23.93
N ASP A 168 -9.51 -14.85 -25.14
CA ASP A 168 -10.55 -14.56 -26.14
C ASP A 168 -11.22 -13.17 -26.18
N THR A 169 -10.86 -12.43 -27.22
CA THR A 169 -11.72 -11.62 -28.10
C THR A 169 -13.05 -11.07 -27.53
N GLY A 170 -13.02 -9.91 -26.87
CA GLY A 170 -14.26 -9.19 -26.53
C GLY A 170 -14.06 -7.80 -25.92
N GLN A 171 -14.13 -6.77 -26.76
CA GLN A 171 -14.31 -5.35 -26.42
C GLN A 171 -13.34 -4.74 -25.39
N PHE A 172 -12.30 -4.07 -25.90
CA PHE A 172 -11.60 -3.02 -25.18
C PHE A 172 -12.56 -1.86 -24.89
N SER A 173 -13.07 -1.82 -23.65
CA SER A 173 -13.38 -0.56 -22.98
C SER A 173 -12.10 -0.11 -22.26
N PRO A 174 -11.55 1.08 -22.52
CA PRO A 174 -10.38 1.56 -21.81
C PRO A 174 -10.84 1.94 -20.40
N VAL A 175 -10.66 1.01 -19.45
CA VAL A 175 -10.75 1.33 -18.03
C VAL A 175 -9.48 2.09 -17.66
N ASN A 176 -9.55 3.38 -17.99
CA ASN A 176 -9.01 4.51 -17.25
C ASN A 176 -8.20 4.09 -16.02
N ALA A 177 -6.90 3.92 -16.23
CA ALA A 177 -5.93 3.94 -15.16
C ALA A 177 -6.17 5.26 -14.40
N GLN A 178 -6.64 5.12 -13.16
CA GLN A 178 -7.02 6.19 -12.26
C GLN A 178 -5.77 6.91 -11.73
N TRP A 179 -4.91 7.39 -12.64
CA TRP A 179 -3.89 8.38 -12.33
C TRP A 179 -4.61 9.72 -12.30
N LYS A 180 -5.08 10.11 -11.13
CA LYS A 180 -5.43 11.51 -10.90
C LYS A 180 -4.17 12.32 -11.14
N LEU A 181 -4.15 12.93 -12.33
CA LEU A 181 -3.26 13.97 -12.80
C LEU A 181 -2.93 14.92 -11.63
N GLN A 182 -1.75 14.73 -11.04
CA GLN A 182 -1.07 15.81 -10.35
C GLN A 182 -0.95 16.96 -11.35
N THR A 183 -1.42 18.14 -10.95
CA THR A 183 -1.74 19.32 -11.77
C THR A 183 -0.80 19.47 -12.96
N ALA A 184 -1.32 19.77 -14.16
CA ALA A 184 -0.52 19.98 -15.38
C ALA A 184 0.70 20.93 -15.20
N GLU A 185 0.64 21.76 -14.16
CA GLU A 185 1.70 22.64 -13.68
C GLU A 185 2.92 21.90 -13.08
N GLN A 186 2.73 20.80 -12.35
CA GLN A 186 3.82 19.96 -11.82
C GLN A 186 4.54 19.21 -12.95
N GLN A 187 3.80 18.70 -13.94
CA GLN A 187 4.38 18.09 -15.14
C GLN A 187 5.19 19.12 -15.96
N ARG A 188 4.69 20.35 -16.09
CA ARG A 188 5.40 21.45 -16.76
C ARG A 188 6.68 21.84 -16.01
N HIS A 189 6.66 21.85 -14.68
CA HIS A 189 7.84 22.11 -13.86
C HIS A 189 8.90 21.01 -13.99
N PHE A 190 8.50 19.74 -14.01
CA PHE A 190 9.42 18.62 -14.20
C PHE A 190 10.09 18.67 -15.58
N LEU A 191 9.30 18.90 -16.64
CA LEU A 191 9.82 19.05 -18.00
C LEU A 191 10.77 20.26 -18.14
N GLN A 192 10.44 21.42 -17.56
CA GLN A 192 11.35 22.57 -17.55
C GLN A 192 12.63 22.31 -16.78
N THR A 193 12.59 21.46 -15.75
CA THR A 193 13.77 21.11 -14.97
C THR A 193 14.67 20.16 -15.76
N LEU A 194 14.09 19.18 -16.46
CA LEU A 194 14.82 18.31 -17.38
C LEU A 194 15.41 19.10 -18.56
N GLU A 195 14.66 20.03 -19.14
CA GLU A 195 15.12 20.89 -20.24
C GLU A 195 16.33 21.74 -19.80
N LYS A 196 16.30 22.32 -18.60
CA LYS A 196 17.46 23.02 -18.00
C LYS A 196 18.61 22.10 -17.64
N SER A 197 18.36 20.81 -17.35
CA SER A 197 19.42 19.84 -17.10
C SER A 197 20.13 19.49 -18.40
N LEU A 198 19.35 19.20 -19.45
CA LEU A 198 19.86 18.91 -20.79
C LEU A 198 20.65 20.08 -21.38
N GLU A 199 20.18 21.32 -21.19
CA GLU A 199 20.91 22.51 -21.65
C GLU A 199 22.28 22.65 -20.97
N ARG A 200 22.38 22.32 -19.68
CA ARG A 200 23.67 22.32 -18.97
C ARG A 200 24.58 21.18 -19.41
N GLU A 201 24.03 20.02 -19.72
CA GLU A 201 24.78 18.87 -20.20
C GLU A 201 25.37 19.14 -21.58
N MET A 202 24.59 19.69 -22.51
CA MET A 202 25.05 20.14 -23.83
C MET A 202 26.13 21.23 -23.74
N GLU A 203 26.02 22.15 -22.77
CA GLU A 203 27.04 23.18 -22.50
C GLU A 203 28.36 22.57 -21.98
N LEU A 204 28.28 21.53 -21.13
CA LEU A 204 29.45 20.82 -20.63
C LEU A 204 30.13 20.01 -21.74
N GLU A 205 29.36 19.34 -22.58
CA GLU A 205 29.88 18.56 -23.71
C GLU A 205 30.60 19.46 -24.73
N ARG A 206 30.08 20.66 -24.97
CA ARG A 206 30.75 21.67 -25.80
C ARG A 206 32.09 22.09 -25.19
N LYS A 207 32.12 22.38 -23.89
CA LYS A 207 33.36 22.77 -23.18
C LYS A 207 34.40 21.67 -23.17
N LEU A 208 33.98 20.41 -23.01
CA LEU A 208 34.88 19.26 -23.12
C LEU A 208 35.44 19.13 -24.54
N SER A 209 34.62 19.33 -25.56
CA SER A 209 35.07 19.34 -26.96
C SER A 209 36.08 20.47 -27.22
N ASP A 210 35.81 21.68 -26.74
CA ASP A 210 36.72 22.83 -26.85
C ASP A 210 38.05 22.58 -26.12
N SER A 211 37.99 21.96 -24.93
CA SER A 211 39.17 21.57 -24.16
C SER A 211 40.01 20.54 -24.89
N ARG A 212 39.37 19.52 -25.49
CA ARG A 212 40.05 18.47 -26.27
C ARG A 212 40.75 19.03 -27.50
N ASN A 213 40.10 19.93 -28.23
CA ASN A 213 40.71 20.61 -29.37
C ASN A 213 41.93 21.46 -28.96
N ASN A 214 41.84 22.16 -27.82
CA ASN A 214 42.94 22.95 -27.30
C ASN A 214 44.12 22.07 -26.82
N GLU A 215 43.84 20.90 -26.25
CA GLU A 215 44.87 19.90 -25.92
C GLU A 215 45.60 19.39 -27.17
N GLU A 216 44.86 19.08 -28.23
CA GLU A 216 45.44 18.63 -29.51
C GLU A 216 46.32 19.73 -30.16
N ASP A 217 45.88 20.99 -30.14
CA ASP A 217 46.68 22.12 -30.63
C ASP A 217 47.97 22.33 -29.81
N LEU A 218 47.90 22.21 -28.48
CA LEU A 218 49.08 22.28 -27.60
C LEU A 218 50.04 21.12 -27.87
N LYS A 219 49.52 19.92 -28.11
CA LYS A 219 50.34 18.75 -28.45
C LYS A 219 51.07 18.93 -29.78
N LEU A 220 50.41 19.50 -30.79
CA LEU A 220 51.04 19.83 -32.06
C LEU A 220 52.16 20.88 -31.89
N LYS A 221 51.89 21.96 -31.14
CA LYS A 221 52.87 23.01 -30.85
C LYS A 221 54.08 22.48 -30.07
N LEU A 222 53.85 21.58 -29.12
CA LEU A 222 54.93 20.94 -28.37
C LEU A 222 55.80 20.09 -29.29
N HIS A 223 55.20 19.32 -30.21
CA HIS A 223 55.96 18.50 -31.15
C HIS A 223 56.84 19.35 -32.06
N LEU A 224 56.29 20.45 -32.60
CA LEU A 224 57.06 21.40 -33.41
C LEU A 224 58.21 22.05 -32.62
N ALA A 225 57.97 22.43 -31.36
CA ALA A 225 59.00 23.02 -30.51
C ALA A 225 60.13 22.03 -30.17
N VAL A 226 59.81 20.75 -29.97
CA VAL A 226 60.82 19.70 -29.77
C VAL A 226 61.67 19.51 -31.02
N GLU A 227 61.05 19.48 -32.20
CA GLU A 227 61.76 19.34 -33.48
C GLU A 227 62.67 20.55 -33.78
N GLU A 228 62.24 21.77 -33.42
CA GLU A 228 63.08 22.97 -33.51
C GLU A 228 64.31 22.91 -32.58
N VAL A 229 64.15 22.34 -31.37
CA VAL A 229 65.26 22.15 -30.43
C VAL A 229 66.25 21.12 -30.97
N ASP A 230 65.77 19.98 -31.46
CA ASP A 230 66.62 18.94 -32.07
C ASP A 230 67.47 19.52 -33.22
N TRP A 231 66.85 20.31 -34.11
CA TRP A 231 67.58 20.97 -35.21
C TRP A 231 68.63 21.98 -34.73
N LEU A 232 68.34 22.73 -33.65
CA LEU A 232 69.28 23.68 -33.07
C LEU A 232 70.47 22.99 -32.38
N GLU A 233 70.23 21.85 -31.74
CA GLU A 233 71.29 21.04 -31.11
C GLU A 233 72.27 20.50 -32.16
N GLU A 234 71.77 19.90 -33.25
CA GLU A 234 72.60 19.43 -34.37
C GLU A 234 73.42 20.57 -34.99
N LEU A 235 72.83 21.75 -35.17
CA LEU A 235 73.53 22.91 -35.72
C LEU A 235 74.65 23.39 -34.79
N MET A 236 74.42 23.39 -33.48
CA MET A 236 75.41 23.82 -32.49
C MET A 236 76.62 22.87 -32.45
N GLU A 237 76.38 21.56 -32.57
CA GLU A 237 77.44 20.56 -32.64
C GLU A 237 78.37 20.81 -33.84
N VAL A 238 77.79 20.98 -35.03
CA VAL A 238 78.54 21.29 -36.26
C VAL A 238 79.33 22.61 -36.15
N MET A 239 78.74 23.63 -35.50
CA MET A 239 79.42 24.91 -35.28
C MET A 239 80.61 24.78 -34.31
N MET A 240 80.46 24.01 -33.23
CA MET A 240 81.55 23.77 -32.28
C MET A 240 82.71 22.99 -32.91
N GLU A 241 82.43 21.95 -33.70
CA GLU A 241 83.47 21.20 -34.40
C GLU A 241 84.30 22.09 -35.34
N ARG A 242 83.62 22.93 -36.13
CA ARG A 242 84.29 23.86 -37.06
C ARG A 242 85.12 24.91 -36.33
N MET A 243 84.63 25.41 -35.19
CA MET A 243 85.35 26.39 -34.38
C MET A 243 86.64 25.81 -33.81
N LEU A 244 86.58 24.60 -33.24
CA LEU A 244 87.76 23.89 -32.73
C LEU A 244 88.78 23.60 -33.83
N ALA A 245 88.33 23.22 -35.03
CA ALA A 245 89.21 23.02 -36.17
C ALA A 245 89.94 24.32 -36.60
N ALA A 246 89.24 25.46 -36.56
CA ALA A 246 89.83 26.76 -36.84
C ALA A 246 90.84 27.19 -35.77
N GLU A 247 90.55 26.97 -34.48
CA GLU A 247 91.49 27.23 -33.37
C GLU A 247 92.76 26.39 -33.50
N ASN A 248 92.63 25.09 -33.77
CA ASN A 248 93.78 24.20 -34.00
C ASN A 248 94.64 24.66 -35.18
N SER A 249 94.01 25.15 -36.26
CA SER A 249 94.71 25.69 -37.43
C SER A 249 95.47 26.98 -37.12
N ALA A 250 94.89 27.85 -36.29
CA ALA A 250 95.54 29.08 -35.85
C ALA A 250 96.78 28.80 -34.98
N GLU A 251 96.71 27.81 -34.09
CA GLU A 251 97.84 27.44 -33.25
C GLU A 251 99.01 26.84 -34.06
N PHE A 252 98.70 26.05 -35.08
CA PHE A 252 99.71 25.56 -36.04
C PHE A 252 100.43 26.71 -36.78
N LEU A 253 99.69 27.73 -37.21
CA LEU A 253 100.28 28.91 -37.86
C LEU A 253 101.18 29.72 -36.91
N ILE A 254 100.82 29.81 -35.63
CA ILE A 254 101.65 30.46 -34.60
C ILE A 254 102.99 29.73 -34.45
N GLU A 255 103.00 28.39 -34.50
CA GLU A 255 104.24 27.62 -34.41
C GLU A 255 105.16 27.88 -35.61
N ILE A 256 104.60 27.87 -36.83
CA ILE A 256 105.34 28.21 -38.06
C ILE A 256 105.95 29.62 -37.95
N LEU A 257 105.20 30.60 -37.45
CA LEU A 257 105.68 31.97 -37.27
C LEU A 257 106.84 32.05 -36.26
N ARG A 258 106.82 31.23 -35.20
CA ARG A 258 107.89 31.17 -34.19
C ARG A 258 109.18 30.57 -34.78
N GLU A 259 109.06 29.57 -35.64
CA GLU A 259 110.19 28.98 -36.35
C GLU A 259 110.80 29.97 -37.36
N TYR A 260 109.97 30.69 -38.13
CA TYR A 260 110.43 31.74 -39.03
C TYR A 260 111.18 32.88 -38.31
N ALA A 261 110.66 33.33 -37.17
CA ALA A 261 111.33 34.36 -36.35
C ALA A 261 112.72 33.88 -35.89
N SER A 262 112.84 32.60 -35.52
CA SER A 262 114.11 31.98 -35.14
C SER A 262 115.09 31.92 -36.32
N CYS A 263 114.62 31.62 -37.53
CA CYS A 263 115.44 31.62 -38.74
C CYS A 263 115.94 33.02 -39.13
N ILE A 264 115.09 34.05 -39.03
CA ILE A 264 115.49 35.44 -39.35
C ILE A 264 116.55 35.93 -38.36
N GLN A 265 116.43 35.57 -37.08
CA GLN A 265 117.40 35.92 -36.05
C GLN A 265 118.77 35.30 -36.30
N ASN A 266 118.81 34.07 -36.85
CA ASN A 266 120.04 33.39 -37.27
C ASN A 266 120.64 33.94 -38.57
N ALA A 267 119.81 34.49 -39.46
CA ALA A 267 120.28 35.10 -40.71
C ALA A 267 120.88 36.50 -40.49
N HIS A 268 120.44 37.23 -39.46
CA HIS A 268 120.91 38.58 -39.14
C HIS A 268 122.35 38.62 -38.61
N SER A 269 122.93 37.49 -38.20
CA SER A 269 124.28 37.37 -37.66
C SER A 269 125.37 37.08 -38.70
N SER A 270 125.02 36.97 -39.99
CA SER A 270 125.96 36.54 -41.03
C SER A 270 125.84 37.41 -42.28
N THR A 271 126.70 38.42 -42.44
CA THR A 271 126.76 39.21 -43.68
C THR A 271 128.22 39.40 -44.14
N SER A 272 128.60 38.78 -45.26
CA SER A 272 129.38 39.36 -46.38
C SER A 272 129.89 38.30 -47.38
N GLY A 273 129.64 38.47 -48.68
CA GLY A 273 130.31 37.72 -49.76
C GLY A 273 129.59 37.78 -51.13
N SER A 274 129.96 38.74 -52.00
CA SER A 274 129.28 39.04 -53.27
C SER A 274 129.78 38.25 -54.50
N SER A 275 128.86 38.05 -55.47
CA SER A 275 128.98 37.55 -56.86
C SER A 275 128.41 36.14 -57.16
N LEU A 276 128.80 35.05 -56.47
CA LEU A 276 128.00 33.79 -56.52
C LEU A 276 126.60 34.01 -55.91
N GLN A 277 126.56 34.93 -54.95
CA GLN A 277 125.37 35.48 -54.34
C GLN A 277 124.38 36.02 -55.38
N GLU A 278 124.80 36.57 -56.52
CA GLU A 278 123.87 37.21 -57.47
C GLU A 278 123.00 36.21 -58.25
N HIS A 279 123.58 35.09 -58.71
CA HIS A 279 122.82 34.03 -59.38
C HIS A 279 121.93 33.25 -58.40
N THR A 280 122.43 33.00 -57.19
CA THR A 280 121.61 32.45 -56.10
C THR A 280 120.51 33.42 -55.70
N LEU A 281 120.77 34.73 -55.69
CA LEU A 281 119.76 35.76 -55.44
C LEU A 281 118.74 35.82 -56.58
N ARG A 282 119.12 35.63 -57.85
CA ARG A 282 118.18 35.62 -58.97
C ARG A 282 117.24 34.41 -58.93
N GLY A 283 117.75 33.20 -58.67
CA GLY A 283 116.89 32.03 -58.45
C GLY A 283 115.98 32.18 -57.22
N ARG A 284 116.46 32.89 -56.19
CA ARG A 284 115.62 33.27 -55.04
C ARG A 284 114.57 34.31 -55.42
N VAL A 285 114.88 35.28 -56.29
CA VAL A 285 113.91 36.26 -56.79
C VAL A 285 112.81 35.56 -57.57
N ASP A 286 113.14 34.65 -58.50
CA ASP A 286 112.12 33.93 -59.28
C ASP A 286 111.23 33.04 -58.38
N ALA A 287 111.82 32.36 -57.39
CA ALA A 287 111.08 31.58 -56.40
C ALA A 287 110.19 32.45 -55.51
N LEU A 288 110.65 33.64 -55.14
CA LEU A 288 109.89 34.62 -54.36
C LEU A 288 108.77 35.24 -55.19
N GLU A 289 108.97 35.47 -56.49
CA GLU A 289 107.93 35.94 -57.41
C GLU A 289 106.80 34.91 -57.55
N GLU A 290 107.13 33.62 -57.62
CA GLU A 290 106.11 32.58 -57.68
C GLU A 290 105.38 32.42 -56.34
N GLN A 291 106.10 32.48 -55.21
CA GLN A 291 105.47 32.53 -53.89
C GLN A 291 104.59 33.76 -53.70
N LEU A 292 104.97 34.91 -54.27
CA LEU A 292 104.17 36.12 -54.25
C LEU A 292 102.89 35.95 -55.07
N ARG A 293 102.98 35.37 -56.27
CA ARG A 293 101.83 35.08 -57.13
C ARG A 293 100.84 34.13 -56.46
N GLU A 294 101.35 33.07 -55.83
CA GLU A 294 100.53 32.12 -55.07
C GLU A 294 99.89 32.79 -53.84
N CYS A 295 100.66 33.62 -53.12
CA CYS A 295 100.15 34.40 -52.00
C CYS A 295 99.06 35.40 -52.45
N GLU A 296 99.19 36.03 -53.61
CA GLU A 296 98.19 36.93 -54.19
C GLU A 296 96.89 36.19 -54.56
N ASN A 297 96.99 34.99 -55.14
CA ASN A 297 95.82 34.15 -55.43
C ASN A 297 95.10 33.71 -54.15
N GLN A 298 95.86 33.26 -53.14
CA GLN A 298 95.30 32.89 -51.83
C GLN A 298 94.65 34.10 -51.14
N LEU A 299 95.25 35.28 -51.26
CA LEU A 299 94.67 36.53 -50.73
C LEU A 299 93.36 36.89 -51.44
N GLN A 300 93.25 36.67 -52.75
CA GLN A 300 92.00 36.88 -53.49
C GLN A 300 90.91 35.91 -53.06
N LEU A 301 91.24 34.63 -52.87
CA LEU A 301 90.29 33.62 -52.36
C LEU A 301 89.83 33.96 -50.93
N ALA A 302 90.75 34.36 -50.06
CA ALA A 302 90.43 34.78 -48.70
C ALA A 302 89.51 36.02 -48.70
N LYS A 303 89.72 36.98 -49.60
CA LYS A 303 88.83 38.16 -49.74
C LYS A 303 87.40 37.79 -50.13
N VAL A 304 87.23 36.90 -51.10
CA VAL A 304 85.89 36.44 -51.53
C VAL A 304 85.19 35.70 -50.38
N SER A 305 85.92 34.84 -49.67
CA SER A 305 85.39 34.11 -48.50
C SER A 305 84.97 35.03 -47.35
N VAL A 306 85.77 36.07 -47.05
CA VAL A 306 85.42 37.09 -46.04
C VAL A 306 84.15 37.85 -46.44
N GLU A 307 84.01 38.22 -47.72
CA GLU A 307 82.82 38.93 -48.20
C GLU A 307 81.56 38.04 -48.12
N GLU A 308 81.68 36.75 -48.46
CA GLU A 308 80.59 35.78 -48.30
C GLU A 308 80.19 35.60 -46.83
N SER A 309 81.18 35.50 -45.93
CA SER A 309 80.95 35.44 -44.48
C SER A 309 80.28 36.71 -43.93
N ASN A 310 80.66 37.90 -44.42
CA ASN A 310 80.02 39.17 -44.05
C ASN A 310 78.53 39.19 -44.43
N ILE A 311 78.18 38.72 -45.63
CA ILE A 311 76.77 38.64 -46.07
C ILE A 311 76.00 37.65 -45.18
N GLN A 312 76.57 36.48 -44.88
CA GLN A 312 75.96 35.51 -43.97
C GLN A 312 75.75 36.10 -42.56
N GLN A 313 76.73 36.86 -42.05
CA GLN A 313 76.63 37.54 -40.76
C GLN A 313 75.48 38.55 -40.75
N ILE A 314 75.32 39.36 -41.81
CA ILE A 314 74.21 40.32 -41.93
C ILE A 314 72.85 39.59 -41.93
N ILE A 315 72.74 38.48 -42.66
CA ILE A 315 71.51 37.67 -42.71
C ILE A 315 71.19 37.11 -41.31
N LEU A 316 72.19 36.57 -40.61
CA LEU A 316 72.03 36.05 -39.25
C LEU A 316 71.58 37.14 -38.27
N TYR A 317 72.16 38.34 -38.32
CA TYR A 317 71.73 39.46 -37.48
C TYR A 317 70.28 39.89 -37.76
N SER A 318 69.86 39.90 -39.03
CA SER A 318 68.45 40.17 -39.38
C SER A 318 67.51 39.12 -38.79
N LYS A 319 67.85 37.84 -38.93
CA LYS A 319 67.04 36.72 -38.40
C LYS A 319 66.97 36.74 -36.87
N LEU A 320 68.08 37.09 -36.20
CA LEU A 320 68.13 37.28 -34.75
C LEU A 320 67.20 38.42 -34.30
N GLY A 321 67.13 39.51 -35.06
CA GLY A 321 66.22 40.62 -34.80
C GLY A 321 64.74 40.22 -34.91
N ASP A 322 64.38 39.44 -35.94
CA ASP A 322 63.01 38.94 -36.11
C ASP A 322 62.63 37.94 -35.01
N MET A 323 63.55 37.05 -34.63
CA MET A 323 63.35 36.15 -33.49
C MET A 323 63.17 36.94 -32.18
N GLY A 324 63.91 38.04 -32.00
CA GLY A 324 63.73 38.95 -30.86
C GLY A 324 62.32 39.54 -30.77
N LYS A 325 61.71 39.93 -31.91
CA LYS A 325 60.32 40.43 -31.94
C LYS A 325 59.32 39.34 -31.53
N VAL A 326 59.53 38.10 -32.01
CA VAL A 326 58.69 36.95 -31.64
C VAL A 326 58.77 36.67 -30.13
N ILE A 327 59.97 36.70 -29.55
CA ILE A 327 60.17 36.48 -28.10
C ILE A 327 59.43 37.53 -27.27
N VAL A 328 59.46 38.80 -27.68
CA VAL A 328 58.73 39.88 -26.99
C VAL A 328 57.22 39.62 -27.08
N GLY A 329 56.70 39.29 -28.27
CA GLY A 329 55.27 38.99 -28.43
C GLY A 329 54.80 37.77 -27.62
N LEU A 330 55.62 36.72 -27.55
CA LEU A 330 55.34 35.54 -26.72
C LEU A 330 55.34 35.88 -25.23
N ARG A 331 56.27 36.75 -24.78
CA ARG A 331 56.31 37.22 -23.39
C ARG A 331 55.06 38.00 -23.02
N ASP A 332 54.62 38.92 -23.88
CA ASP A 332 53.42 39.71 -23.63
C ASP A 332 52.17 38.82 -23.57
N ASN A 333 52.06 37.83 -24.47
CA ASN A 333 51.00 36.83 -24.43
C ASN A 333 51.04 35.99 -23.15
N ALA A 334 52.23 35.59 -22.68
CA ALA A 334 52.39 34.83 -21.45
C ALA A 334 51.89 35.63 -20.23
N LEU A 335 52.16 36.94 -20.17
CA LEU A 335 51.64 37.82 -19.11
C LEU A 335 50.12 37.89 -19.14
N VAL A 336 49.51 38.06 -20.31
CA VAL A 336 48.03 38.08 -20.44
C VAL A 336 47.41 36.74 -20.02
N ILE A 337 48.02 35.61 -20.39
CA ILE A 337 47.56 34.28 -19.99
C ILE A 337 47.69 34.11 -18.47
N GLN A 338 48.78 34.59 -17.87
CA GLN A 338 48.99 34.56 -16.42
C GLN A 338 47.91 35.36 -15.69
N ASP A 339 47.65 36.61 -16.09
CA ASP A 339 46.60 37.44 -15.48
C ASP A 339 45.21 36.76 -15.59
N ARG A 340 44.93 36.12 -16.73
CA ARG A 340 43.68 35.38 -16.94
C ARG A 340 43.58 34.15 -16.03
N ALA A 341 44.68 33.43 -15.82
CA ALA A 341 44.74 32.28 -14.93
C ALA A 341 44.52 32.71 -13.47
N GLU A 342 45.21 33.75 -13.01
CA GLU A 342 45.04 34.30 -11.65
C GLU A 342 43.61 34.77 -11.40
N HIS A 343 42.98 35.44 -12.38
CA HIS A 343 41.58 35.83 -12.27
C HIS A 343 40.63 34.62 -12.22
N ALA A 344 40.90 33.58 -13.01
CA ALA A 344 40.12 32.35 -12.99
C ALA A 344 40.23 31.63 -11.63
N GLU A 345 41.43 31.54 -11.06
CA GLU A 345 41.68 30.97 -9.73
C GLU A 345 40.93 31.73 -8.63
N ALA A 346 40.99 33.07 -8.65
CA ALA A 346 40.25 33.89 -7.70
C ALA A 346 38.73 33.65 -7.78
N ARG A 347 38.19 33.50 -8.99
CA ARG A 347 36.78 33.19 -9.20
C ARG A 347 36.42 31.77 -8.71
N CYS A 348 37.28 30.79 -8.94
CA CYS A 348 37.10 29.43 -8.41
C CYS A 348 37.11 29.41 -6.88
N ALA A 349 38.02 30.15 -6.23
CA ALA A 349 38.06 30.27 -4.77
C ALA A 349 36.77 30.90 -4.20
N GLN A 350 36.23 31.92 -4.87
CA GLN A 350 34.94 32.52 -4.50
C GLN A 350 33.77 31.54 -4.67
N LEU A 351 33.72 30.79 -5.78
CA LEU A 351 32.68 29.77 -6.00
C LEU A 351 32.74 28.66 -4.96
N ILE A 352 33.94 28.21 -4.57
CA ILE A 352 34.12 27.22 -3.49
C ILE A 352 33.53 27.76 -2.18
N LYS A 353 33.81 29.03 -1.84
CA LYS A 353 33.28 29.66 -0.63
C LYS A 353 31.74 29.72 -0.66
N VAL A 354 31.16 30.19 -1.77
CA VAL A 354 29.69 30.28 -1.92
C VAL A 354 29.04 28.90 -1.88
N ASN A 355 29.64 27.89 -2.52
CA ASN A 355 29.14 26.51 -2.46
C ASN A 355 29.18 25.95 -1.03
N ALA A 356 30.20 26.28 -0.23
CA ALA A 356 30.25 25.89 1.18
C ALA A 356 29.15 26.56 2.01
N GLU A 357 28.89 27.85 1.79
CA GLU A 357 27.81 28.59 2.45
C GLU A 357 26.43 28.03 2.08
N LEU A 358 26.18 27.77 0.79
CA LEU A 358 24.94 27.15 0.31
C LEU A 358 24.74 25.75 0.87
N ASN A 359 25.79 24.92 0.93
CA ASN A 359 25.70 23.60 1.54
C ASN A 359 25.31 23.68 3.02
N ASN A 360 25.83 24.65 3.77
CA ASN A 360 25.43 24.87 5.17
C ASN A 360 23.95 25.27 5.26
N GLU A 361 23.47 26.18 4.41
CA GLU A 361 22.07 26.60 4.40
C GLU A 361 21.13 25.44 4.02
N VAL A 362 21.48 24.65 3.00
CA VAL A 362 20.74 23.44 2.62
C VAL A 362 20.69 22.45 3.77
N SER A 363 21.80 22.24 4.48
CA SER A 363 21.85 21.35 5.64
C SER A 363 20.94 21.84 6.77
N PHE A 364 20.91 23.14 7.03
CA PHE A 364 20.04 23.77 8.03
C PHE A 364 18.56 23.63 7.67
N LEU A 365 18.19 23.93 6.41
CA LEU A 365 16.82 23.77 5.92
C LEU A 365 16.37 22.30 5.95
N ARG A 366 17.25 21.37 5.59
CA ARG A 366 16.99 19.93 5.67
C ARG A 366 16.71 19.49 7.10
N ASN A 367 17.55 19.90 8.06
CA ASN A 367 17.39 19.54 9.47
C ASN A 367 16.08 20.09 10.05
N ASN A 368 15.79 21.38 9.83
CA ASN A 368 14.53 21.98 10.26
C ASN A 368 13.31 21.31 9.59
N GLY A 369 13.43 20.97 8.31
CA GLY A 369 12.40 20.23 7.57
C GLY A 369 12.12 18.86 8.20
N MET A 370 13.18 18.13 8.56
CA MET A 370 13.09 16.83 9.22
C MET A 370 12.49 16.93 10.63
N GLU A 371 12.93 17.89 11.45
CA GLU A 371 12.36 18.11 12.78
C GLU A 371 10.86 18.44 12.72
N LYS A 372 10.47 19.30 11.78
CA LYS A 372 9.06 19.65 11.57
C LYS A 372 8.25 18.45 11.08
N ALA A 373 8.79 17.66 10.14
CA ALA A 373 8.16 16.42 9.68
C ALA A 373 7.94 15.44 10.84
N ASN A 374 8.97 15.19 11.66
CA ASN A 374 8.88 14.32 12.83
C ASN A 374 7.87 14.83 13.87
N SER A 375 7.80 16.15 14.07
CA SER A 375 6.79 16.75 14.96
C SER A 375 5.37 16.59 14.42
N LEU A 376 5.16 16.70 13.10
CA LEU A 376 3.85 16.52 12.48
C LEU A 376 3.44 15.04 12.48
N GLU A 377 4.37 14.13 12.21
CA GLU A 377 4.13 12.68 12.28
C GLU A 377 3.72 12.25 13.69
N ARG A 378 4.38 12.77 14.72
CA ARG A 378 4.00 12.50 16.12
C ARG A 378 2.61 13.02 16.45
N LYS A 379 2.26 14.23 15.99
CA LYS A 379 0.93 14.81 16.18
C LYS A 379 -0.16 14.03 15.44
N LEU A 380 0.15 13.53 14.24
CA LEU A 380 -0.75 12.69 13.47
C LEU A 380 -1.02 11.39 14.23
N LYS A 381 0.03 10.68 14.66
CA LYS A 381 -0.09 9.46 15.48
C LYS A 381 -0.89 9.70 16.76
N GLU A 382 -0.65 10.81 17.47
CA GLU A 382 -1.42 11.17 18.66
C GLU A 382 -2.90 11.42 18.33
N SER A 383 -3.19 12.17 17.26
CA SER A 383 -4.57 12.42 16.80
C SER A 383 -5.28 11.12 16.40
N ASP A 384 -4.59 10.20 15.72
CA ASP A 384 -5.16 8.91 15.33
C ASP A 384 -5.50 8.05 16.55
N THR A 385 -4.63 8.02 17.56
CA THR A 385 -4.94 7.31 18.83
C THR A 385 -6.13 7.91 19.56
N GLN A 386 -6.30 9.23 19.54
CA GLN A 386 -7.48 9.91 20.12
C GLN A 386 -8.75 9.59 19.34
N LEU A 387 -8.67 9.52 18.01
CA LEU A 387 -9.78 9.15 17.15
C LEU A 387 -10.24 7.71 17.43
N GLU A 388 -9.31 6.75 17.51
CA GLU A 388 -9.65 5.36 17.82
C GLU A 388 -10.28 5.21 19.22
N HIS A 389 -9.76 5.93 20.22
CA HIS A 389 -10.39 5.96 21.55
C HIS A 389 -11.81 6.55 21.49
N ALA A 390 -12.03 7.63 20.73
CA ALA A 390 -13.36 8.22 20.56
C ALA A 390 -14.32 7.26 19.85
N LYS A 391 -13.87 6.55 18.81
CA LYS A 391 -14.67 5.53 18.12
C LYS A 391 -15.07 4.39 19.05
N ALA A 392 -14.11 3.81 19.78
CA ALA A 392 -14.39 2.74 20.75
C ALA A 392 -15.38 3.21 21.85
N SER A 393 -15.27 4.48 22.28
CA SER A 393 -16.23 5.06 23.22
C SER A 393 -17.63 5.22 22.62
N VAL A 394 -17.76 5.58 21.34
CA VAL A 394 -19.05 5.69 20.65
C VAL A 394 -19.68 4.31 20.48
N GLU A 395 -18.90 3.33 20.02
CA GLU A 395 -19.35 1.95 19.86
C GLU A 395 -19.85 1.36 21.19
N ALA A 396 -19.12 1.57 22.30
CA ALA A 396 -19.57 1.17 23.62
C ALA A 396 -20.89 1.85 24.07
N ILE A 397 -21.11 3.12 23.68
CA ILE A 397 -22.37 3.83 23.95
C ILE A 397 -23.51 3.27 23.08
N GLU A 398 -23.25 2.98 21.81
CA GLU A 398 -24.24 2.39 20.90
C GLU A 398 -24.67 1.00 21.37
N GLU A 399 -23.74 0.16 21.83
CA GLU A 399 -24.05 -1.13 22.45
C GLU A 399 -24.89 -0.96 23.72
N GLN A 400 -24.52 -0.02 24.61
CA GLN A 400 -25.31 0.30 25.80
C GLN A 400 -26.72 0.76 25.44
N GLN A 401 -26.86 1.61 24.42
CA GLN A 401 -28.15 2.11 23.95
C GLN A 401 -29.00 0.97 23.36
N SER A 402 -28.40 0.06 22.59
CA SER A 402 -29.06 -1.14 22.05
C SER A 402 -29.59 -2.04 23.18
N MET A 403 -28.77 -2.30 24.19
CA MET A 403 -29.17 -3.08 25.38
C MET A 403 -30.34 -2.42 26.12
N LEU A 404 -30.30 -1.09 26.31
CA LEU A 404 -31.39 -0.34 26.96
C LEU A 404 -32.69 -0.41 26.15
N TYR A 405 -32.64 -0.31 24.83
CA TYR A 405 -33.83 -0.46 23.99
C TYR A 405 -34.42 -1.86 24.04
N SER A 406 -33.59 -2.91 24.03
CA SER A 406 -34.06 -4.29 24.21
C SER A 406 -34.76 -4.47 25.55
N ALA A 407 -34.16 -3.99 26.64
CA ALA A 407 -34.74 -4.06 27.97
C ALA A 407 -36.08 -3.28 28.07
N LEU A 408 -36.17 -2.12 27.41
CA LEU A 408 -37.40 -1.33 27.34
C LEU A 408 -38.51 -2.09 26.61
N ASN A 409 -38.19 -2.74 25.49
CA ASN A 409 -39.14 -3.55 24.73
C ASN A 409 -39.65 -4.75 25.54
N ASP A 410 -38.77 -5.42 26.29
CA ASP A 410 -39.16 -6.49 27.21
C ASP A 410 -40.11 -5.99 28.31
N MET A 411 -39.84 -4.81 28.88
CA MET A 411 -40.73 -4.18 29.86
C MET A 411 -42.10 -3.82 29.25
N GLU A 412 -42.12 -3.35 28.00
CA GLU A 412 -43.37 -3.02 27.29
C GLU A 412 -44.24 -4.27 27.08
N HIS A 413 -43.64 -5.41 26.72
CA HIS A 413 -44.34 -6.70 26.65
C HIS A 413 -44.93 -7.13 28.00
N VAL A 414 -44.19 -6.96 29.10
CA VAL A 414 -44.70 -7.26 30.46
C VAL A 414 -45.86 -6.34 30.83
N ILE A 415 -45.77 -5.05 30.52
CA ILE A 415 -46.85 -4.09 30.76
C ILE A 415 -48.11 -4.51 29.99
N GLU A 416 -47.97 -4.94 28.74
CA GLU A 416 -49.10 -5.35 27.91
C GLU A 416 -49.76 -6.65 28.44
N ASP A 417 -48.98 -7.64 28.87
CA ASP A 417 -49.50 -8.85 29.53
C ASP A 417 -50.22 -8.50 30.85
N LEU A 418 -49.65 -7.61 31.65
CA LEU A 418 -50.27 -7.15 32.90
C LEU A 418 -51.58 -6.39 32.64
N LYS A 419 -51.63 -5.50 31.65
CA LYS A 419 -52.88 -4.83 31.23
C LYS A 419 -53.95 -5.86 30.83
N GLY A 420 -53.57 -6.87 30.04
CA GLY A 420 -54.48 -7.94 29.65
C GLY A 420 -55.02 -8.75 30.84
N LYS A 421 -54.16 -9.02 31.84
CA LYS A 421 -54.56 -9.69 33.10
C LYS A 421 -55.49 -8.81 33.95
N VAL A 422 -55.21 -7.52 34.07
CA VAL A 422 -56.06 -6.55 34.78
C VAL A 422 -57.44 -6.47 34.15
N SER A 423 -57.54 -6.31 32.82
CA SER A 423 -58.83 -6.29 32.12
C SER A 423 -59.65 -7.58 32.34
N LYS A 424 -59.00 -8.76 32.31
CA LYS A 424 -59.67 -10.03 32.64
C LYS A 424 -60.13 -10.12 34.09
N ALA A 425 -59.38 -9.54 35.03
CA ALA A 425 -59.74 -9.52 36.43
C ALA A 425 -60.91 -8.55 36.69
N GLU A 426 -60.90 -7.36 36.09
CA GLU A 426 -61.99 -6.39 36.13
C GLU A 426 -63.29 -6.98 35.60
N ASN A 427 -63.29 -7.58 34.41
CA ASN A 427 -64.49 -8.22 33.84
C ASN A 427 -65.05 -9.32 34.76
N ARG A 428 -64.18 -10.06 35.46
CA ARG A 428 -64.60 -11.09 36.43
C ARG A 428 -65.16 -10.46 37.70
N ALA A 429 -64.57 -9.37 38.18
CA ALA A 429 -65.06 -8.62 39.33
C ALA A 429 -66.44 -8.01 39.02
N GLU A 430 -66.60 -7.35 37.86
CA GLU A 430 -67.88 -6.81 37.40
C GLU A 430 -68.94 -7.90 37.25
N SER A 431 -68.59 -9.06 36.67
CA SER A 431 -69.51 -10.21 36.59
C SER A 431 -69.92 -10.72 37.98
N ALA A 432 -69.00 -10.74 38.94
CA ALA A 432 -69.30 -11.13 40.31
C ALA A 432 -70.19 -10.09 41.02
N GLU A 433 -69.90 -8.80 40.83
CA GLU A 433 -70.70 -7.70 41.36
C GLU A 433 -72.14 -7.77 40.83
N ASN A 434 -72.32 -7.96 39.52
CA ASN A 434 -73.63 -8.15 38.89
C ASN A 434 -74.40 -9.37 39.43
N LYS A 435 -73.69 -10.47 39.79
CA LYS A 435 -74.32 -11.62 40.45
C LYS A 435 -74.71 -11.31 41.89
N CYS A 436 -73.87 -10.58 42.62
CA CYS A 436 -74.15 -10.19 44.00
C CYS A 436 -75.31 -9.20 44.08
N THR A 437 -75.44 -8.25 43.16
CA THR A 437 -76.60 -7.35 43.08
C THR A 437 -77.87 -8.14 42.80
N LEU A 438 -77.88 -9.01 41.79
CA LEU A 438 -79.03 -9.89 41.50
C LEU A 438 -79.42 -10.78 42.70
N LEU A 439 -78.44 -11.39 43.38
CA LEU A 439 -78.69 -12.19 44.59
C LEU A 439 -79.24 -11.33 45.74
N THR A 440 -78.81 -10.08 45.85
CA THR A 440 -79.33 -9.14 46.85
C THR A 440 -80.79 -8.79 46.56
N ASP A 441 -81.10 -8.49 45.29
CA ASP A 441 -82.46 -8.19 44.85
C ASP A 441 -83.41 -9.38 45.09
N THR A 442 -83.01 -10.58 44.68
CA THR A 442 -83.81 -11.81 44.93
C THR A 442 -83.95 -12.12 46.42
N ASN A 443 -82.91 -11.88 47.24
CA ASN A 443 -83.04 -12.02 48.69
C ASN A 443 -84.02 -11.00 49.30
N LEU A 444 -84.07 -9.77 48.77
CA LEU A 444 -85.05 -8.77 49.19
C LEU A 444 -86.47 -9.22 48.83
N GLU A 445 -86.71 -9.68 47.60
CA GLU A 445 -88.00 -10.23 47.15
C GLU A 445 -88.46 -11.41 48.03
N LEU A 446 -87.57 -12.38 48.29
CA LEU A 446 -87.88 -13.51 49.17
C LEU A 446 -88.18 -13.08 50.61
N ASN A 447 -87.47 -12.07 51.13
CA ASN A 447 -87.72 -11.55 52.47
C ASN A 447 -89.07 -10.81 52.56
N GLU A 448 -89.47 -10.09 51.52
CA GLU A 448 -90.80 -9.50 51.38
C GLU A 448 -91.89 -10.59 51.37
N GLU A 449 -91.73 -11.65 50.57
CA GLU A 449 -92.65 -12.81 50.55
C GLU A 449 -92.77 -13.49 51.92
N LEU A 450 -91.64 -13.72 52.61
CA LEU A 450 -91.61 -14.30 53.95
C LEU A 450 -92.34 -13.41 54.96
N SER A 451 -92.16 -12.09 54.89
CA SER A 451 -92.86 -11.14 55.76
C SER A 451 -94.38 -11.17 55.53
N PHE A 452 -94.81 -11.27 54.27
CA PHE A 452 -96.22 -11.40 53.88
C PHE A 452 -96.84 -12.71 54.39
N LEU A 453 -96.15 -13.83 54.19
CA LEU A 453 -96.60 -15.14 54.69
C LEU A 453 -96.66 -15.18 56.22
N ARG A 454 -95.69 -14.57 56.92
CA ARG A 454 -95.71 -14.42 58.38
C ARG A 454 -96.94 -13.64 58.84
N GLY A 455 -97.24 -12.50 58.22
CA GLY A 455 -98.44 -11.71 58.54
C GLY A 455 -99.74 -12.50 58.30
N ARG A 456 -99.82 -13.31 57.23
CA ARG A 456 -100.96 -14.22 57.01
C ARG A 456 -101.08 -15.29 58.09
N MET A 457 -99.96 -15.88 58.49
CA MET A 457 -99.90 -16.90 59.53
C MET A 457 -100.39 -16.33 60.87
N GLU A 458 -99.95 -15.12 61.25
CA GLU A 458 -100.39 -14.43 62.46
C GLU A 458 -101.91 -14.18 62.47
N CYS A 459 -102.49 -13.74 61.34
CA CYS A 459 -103.94 -13.60 61.19
C CYS A 459 -104.69 -14.94 61.36
N LEU A 460 -104.18 -16.01 60.76
CA LEU A 460 -104.77 -17.35 60.91
C LEU A 460 -104.65 -17.87 62.35
N GLU A 461 -103.52 -17.66 63.01
CA GLU A 461 -103.31 -18.01 64.41
C GLU A 461 -104.29 -17.25 65.32
N ALA A 462 -104.47 -15.94 65.10
CA ALA A 462 -105.45 -15.13 65.82
C ALA A 462 -106.89 -15.62 65.61
N SER A 463 -107.25 -15.96 64.37
CA SER A 463 -108.56 -16.52 64.02
C SER A 463 -108.80 -17.90 64.68
N LEU A 464 -107.78 -18.76 64.67
CA LEU A 464 -107.82 -20.05 65.36
C LEU A 464 -108.01 -19.86 66.87
N ARG A 465 -107.24 -18.98 67.52
CA ARG A 465 -107.43 -18.67 68.95
C ARG A 465 -108.80 -18.09 69.26
N GLN A 466 -109.35 -17.26 68.37
CA GLN A 466 -110.71 -16.73 68.52
C GLN A 466 -111.75 -17.84 68.42
N SER A 467 -111.61 -18.75 67.45
CA SER A 467 -112.44 -19.95 67.30
C SER A 467 -112.36 -20.86 68.52
N ASP A 468 -111.16 -21.11 69.06
CA ASP A 468 -110.98 -21.91 70.26
C ASP A 468 -111.59 -21.24 71.51
N ARG A 469 -111.41 -19.92 71.67
CA ARG A 469 -112.13 -19.15 72.72
C ARG A 469 -113.65 -19.29 72.56
N ALA A 470 -114.16 -19.20 71.34
CA ALA A 470 -115.58 -19.37 71.05
C ALA A 470 -116.07 -20.80 71.36
N LYS A 471 -115.32 -21.85 70.95
CA LYS A 471 -115.63 -23.24 71.29
C LYS A 471 -115.66 -23.48 72.80
N VAL A 472 -114.69 -22.95 73.55
CA VAL A 472 -114.66 -23.03 75.02
C VAL A 472 -115.87 -22.32 75.63
N ALA A 473 -116.25 -21.14 75.11
CA ALA A 473 -117.44 -20.42 75.55
C ALA A 473 -118.73 -21.22 75.26
N THR A 474 -118.87 -21.79 74.06
CA THR A 474 -119.99 -22.65 73.69
C THR A 474 -120.03 -23.92 74.54
N ALA A 475 -118.89 -24.57 74.79
CA ALA A 475 -118.82 -25.74 75.67
C ALA A 475 -119.23 -25.39 77.11
N LYS A 476 -118.88 -24.20 77.61
CA LYS A 476 -119.33 -23.69 78.90
C LYS A 476 -120.84 -23.42 78.93
N ASP A 477 -121.40 -22.81 77.87
CA ASP A 477 -122.84 -22.59 77.74
C ASP A 477 -123.61 -23.92 77.68
N ILE A 478 -123.15 -24.88 76.87
CA ILE A 478 -123.68 -26.25 76.85
C ILE A 478 -123.61 -26.85 78.25
N GLY A 479 -122.47 -26.76 78.95
CA GLY A 479 -122.33 -27.25 80.32
C GLY A 479 -123.34 -26.61 81.30
N ASN A 480 -123.62 -25.30 81.17
CA ASN A 480 -124.64 -24.62 81.96
C ASN A 480 -126.06 -25.09 81.61
N ARG A 481 -126.39 -25.23 80.32
CA ARG A 481 -127.67 -25.77 79.84
C ARG A 481 -127.87 -27.22 80.28
N THR A 482 -126.84 -28.06 80.18
CA THR A 482 -126.86 -29.44 80.67
C THR A 482 -127.13 -29.48 82.18
N LYS A 483 -126.50 -28.60 82.99
CA LYS A 483 -126.82 -28.49 84.42
C LYS A 483 -128.27 -28.09 84.67
N LEU A 484 -128.78 -27.08 83.96
CA LEU A 484 -130.18 -26.65 84.07
C LEU A 484 -131.15 -27.78 83.71
N ILE A 485 -130.91 -28.48 82.60
CA ILE A 485 -131.69 -29.65 82.19
C ILE A 485 -131.60 -30.74 83.27
N THR A 486 -130.41 -31.01 83.81
CA THR A 486 -130.23 -32.00 84.90
C THR A 486 -131.07 -31.62 86.12
N GLU A 487 -131.10 -30.35 86.52
CA GLU A 487 -131.93 -29.86 87.63
C GLU A 487 -133.44 -29.92 87.31
N LEU A 488 -133.85 -29.60 86.08
CA LEU A 488 -135.24 -29.77 85.63
C LEU A 488 -135.65 -31.25 85.62
N VAL A 489 -134.79 -32.15 85.16
CA VAL A 489 -135.01 -33.60 85.17
C VAL A 489 -135.10 -34.11 86.61
N LYS A 490 -134.26 -33.62 87.54
CA LYS A 490 -134.40 -33.92 88.96
C LYS A 490 -135.72 -33.42 89.54
N LYS A 491 -136.14 -32.18 89.22
CA LYS A 491 -137.46 -31.67 89.62
C LYS A 491 -138.61 -32.52 89.06
N LEU A 492 -138.56 -32.88 87.78
CA LEU A 492 -139.52 -33.77 87.14
C LEU A 492 -139.52 -35.17 87.77
N ALA A 493 -138.36 -35.68 88.18
CA ALA A 493 -138.25 -36.96 88.89
C ALA A 493 -138.89 -36.87 90.28
N LEU A 494 -138.66 -35.78 91.01
CA LEU A 494 -139.31 -35.51 92.31
C LEU A 494 -140.83 -35.30 92.16
N GLU A 495 -141.30 -34.61 91.12
CA GLU A 495 -142.73 -34.49 90.81
C GLU A 495 -143.33 -35.85 90.43
N ARG A 496 -142.63 -36.68 89.65
CA ARG A 496 -143.05 -38.07 89.40
C ARG A 496 -143.14 -38.89 90.68
N GLU A 497 -142.21 -38.70 91.61
CA GLU A 497 -142.20 -39.36 92.91
C GLU A 497 -143.35 -38.84 93.82
N GLN A 498 -143.67 -37.55 93.76
CA GLN A 498 -144.87 -36.97 94.42
C GLN A 498 -146.18 -37.48 93.83
N LEU A 499 -146.25 -37.61 92.50
CA LEU A 499 -147.41 -38.21 91.81
C LEU A 499 -147.54 -39.71 92.16
N GLN A 500 -146.44 -40.45 92.27
CA GLN A 500 -146.42 -41.85 92.73
C GLN A 500 -146.85 -42.03 94.19
N LEU A 501 -146.65 -41.02 95.05
CA LEU A 501 -147.08 -41.04 96.45
C LEU A 501 -148.50 -40.51 96.67
N GLN A 502 -149.15 -39.90 95.66
CA GLN A 502 -150.57 -39.51 95.70
C GLN A 502 -151.53 -40.58 95.15
N ASP A 503 -151.04 -41.58 94.41
CA ASP A 503 -151.86 -42.63 93.80
C ASP A 503 -152.24 -43.80 94.75
N SER A 504 -151.96 -43.70 96.06
CA SER A 504 -152.34 -44.71 97.05
C SER A 504 -153.57 -44.34 97.91
N SER A 505 -154.69 -43.92 97.31
CA SER A 505 -156.06 -44.18 97.85
C SER A 505 -157.20 -43.62 96.98
N LYS A 506 -157.70 -44.38 95.98
CA LYS A 506 -159.13 -44.68 95.70
C LYS A 506 -159.40 -45.27 94.30
N SER A 507 -160.08 -46.43 94.32
CA SER A 507 -161.07 -47.02 93.39
C SER A 507 -160.84 -47.05 91.86
N SER A 508 -160.62 -48.27 91.35
CA SER A 508 -161.29 -48.93 90.21
C SER A 508 -161.78 -48.09 89.02
N LEU A 509 -161.11 -48.21 87.87
CA LEU A 509 -161.71 -48.45 86.54
C LEU A 509 -160.61 -48.68 85.48
N SER A 510 -160.78 -49.76 84.75
CA SER A 510 -160.12 -50.14 83.49
C SER A 510 -160.21 -49.06 82.41
N VAL A 511 -159.12 -48.81 81.64
CA VAL A 511 -159.17 -48.45 80.20
C VAL A 511 -157.86 -48.86 79.49
N ASN A 512 -158.01 -49.71 78.47
CA ASN A 512 -157.08 -49.97 77.35
C ASN A 512 -156.82 -48.70 76.53
N LEU A 513 -155.63 -48.52 75.94
CA LEU A 513 -155.49 -47.82 74.65
C LEU A 513 -154.16 -48.17 73.95
N GLN A 514 -154.25 -49.04 72.94
CA GLN A 514 -153.43 -49.03 71.73
C GLN A 514 -153.87 -47.84 70.86
N ILE A 515 -152.92 -47.10 70.28
CA ILE A 515 -153.01 -46.34 69.00
C ILE A 515 -151.54 -46.19 68.52
N GLU A 516 -151.03 -46.99 67.56
CA GLU A 516 -151.07 -46.88 66.08
C GLU A 516 -150.12 -45.81 65.46
N PRO A 517 -149.54 -46.07 64.26
CA PRO A 517 -148.44 -45.31 63.65
C PRO A 517 -148.89 -44.29 62.56
N MET A 518 -147.89 -43.67 61.89
CA MET A 518 -147.90 -42.94 60.60
C MET A 518 -147.98 -41.40 60.57
N ASP A 519 -146.85 -40.83 60.14
CA ASP A 519 -146.66 -39.92 58.99
C ASP A 519 -147.22 -38.49 58.93
N SER A 520 -146.26 -37.56 58.82
CA SER A 520 -146.04 -36.64 57.68
C SER A 520 -146.32 -35.12 57.81
N LEU A 521 -145.45 -34.38 57.07
CA LEU A 521 -145.37 -32.93 56.74
C LEU A 521 -144.85 -31.97 57.84
N GLU A 522 -143.99 -30.97 57.62
CA GLU A 522 -143.21 -30.42 56.48
C GLU A 522 -142.23 -29.38 57.13
N ASN A 523 -140.91 -29.43 56.90
CA ASN A 523 -140.14 -28.70 55.89
C ASN A 523 -139.99 -27.15 56.06
N HIS A 524 -138.76 -26.70 56.34
CA HIS A 524 -138.08 -25.69 55.51
C HIS A 524 -136.55 -25.88 55.54
N ASN A 525 -136.07 -26.47 54.45
CA ASN A 525 -134.79 -26.39 53.74
C ASN A 525 -133.76 -25.29 54.06
N LYS A 526 -132.48 -25.71 54.03
CA LYS A 526 -131.49 -25.50 52.93
C LYS A 526 -130.41 -26.61 53.04
N VAL A 527 -130.52 -27.72 52.28
CA VAL A 527 -129.96 -28.05 50.94
C VAL A 527 -128.42 -28.10 50.86
N PHE A 528 -127.89 -29.34 50.85
CA PHE A 528 -126.88 -30.04 49.99
C PHE A 528 -125.89 -29.24 49.08
N PRO A 529 -124.76 -29.82 48.55
CA PRO A 529 -124.49 -31.26 48.38
C PRO A 529 -123.05 -31.82 48.58
N GLN A 530 -122.94 -33.15 48.75
CA GLN A 530 -122.11 -34.05 47.92
C GLN A 530 -123.02 -34.63 46.81
N PRO A 531 -122.61 -34.98 45.55
CA PRO A 531 -121.70 -36.11 45.27
C PRO A 531 -120.90 -36.08 43.92
N GLU A 532 -120.20 -37.20 43.67
CA GLU A 532 -119.56 -37.80 42.45
C GLU A 532 -119.81 -37.20 41.04
N PHE A 533 -118.75 -37.09 40.21
CA PHE A 533 -118.46 -37.97 39.05
C PHE A 533 -117.18 -37.52 38.30
N ALA A 534 -116.66 -38.47 37.52
CA ALA A 534 -115.38 -38.44 36.82
C ALA A 534 -115.42 -37.78 35.41
N LEU A 535 -114.20 -37.53 34.92
CA LEU A 535 -113.71 -37.52 33.53
C LEU A 535 -113.95 -36.32 32.59
N LEU A 536 -112.85 -36.04 31.87
CA LEU A 536 -112.61 -35.28 30.62
C LEU A 536 -112.14 -33.83 30.81
N GLU A 537 -111.20 -33.30 30.04
CA GLU A 537 -110.11 -33.80 29.20
C GLU A 537 -109.37 -32.51 28.77
N ASN A 538 -108.10 -32.65 28.41
CA ASN A 538 -107.36 -31.74 27.52
C ASN A 538 -107.06 -30.32 27.99
N LEU A 539 -105.80 -30.08 28.37
CA LEU A 539 -104.89 -29.40 27.45
C LEU A 539 -103.50 -30.07 27.45
N HIS A 540 -103.12 -30.40 26.23
CA HIS A 540 -101.95 -31.10 25.75
C HIS A 540 -100.85 -30.09 25.41
N CYS A 541 -99.59 -30.40 25.72
CA CYS A 541 -98.33 -30.08 24.98
C CYS A 541 -97.17 -29.91 25.98
N ARG A 542 -95.99 -30.52 25.84
CA ARG A 542 -95.45 -31.36 24.77
C ARG A 542 -94.28 -32.15 25.37
N ARG A 543 -94.27 -33.46 25.15
CA ARG A 543 -93.06 -34.29 25.15
C ARG A 543 -92.45 -34.12 23.76
N ASN A 544 -91.18 -33.73 23.67
CA ASN A 544 -90.34 -34.06 22.53
C ASN A 544 -89.03 -34.61 23.09
N GLY A 545 -88.90 -35.93 23.06
CA GLY A 545 -87.60 -36.53 22.78
C GLY A 545 -87.42 -36.53 21.27
N HIS A 546 -86.25 -36.12 20.80
CA HIS A 546 -85.66 -36.63 19.56
C HIS A 546 -84.18 -36.84 19.79
N VAL A 547 -83.81 -38.12 19.84
CA VAL A 547 -82.54 -38.63 19.36
C VAL A 547 -82.52 -38.35 17.86
N GLY A 548 -81.47 -37.66 17.39
CA GLY A 548 -81.08 -37.57 15.99
C GLY A 548 -79.70 -38.22 15.85
N TYR A 549 -79.67 -39.37 15.20
CA TYR A 549 -78.47 -40.04 14.71
C TYR A 549 -77.81 -39.25 13.58
N ALA A 550 -76.48 -39.29 13.58
CA ALA A 550 -75.53 -39.41 12.46
C ALA A 550 -75.92 -39.01 11.03
N SER A 551 -75.04 -38.23 10.41
CA SER A 551 -74.62 -38.23 8.98
C SER A 551 -73.88 -36.91 8.74
N GLU A 552 -72.72 -36.75 8.09
CA GLU A 552 -71.74 -37.60 7.41
C GLU A 552 -70.46 -36.72 7.38
N ALA A 553 -69.29 -37.23 7.76
CA ALA A 553 -68.22 -37.65 6.86
C ALA A 553 -67.69 -36.62 5.82
N SER A 554 -66.36 -36.57 5.79
CA SER A 554 -65.47 -36.37 4.61
C SER A 554 -64.93 -34.96 4.34
N LYS A 555 -63.70 -34.74 4.83
CA LYS A 555 -62.42 -34.77 4.08
C LYS A 555 -61.31 -34.71 5.14
N ASN A 556 -60.54 -35.75 5.46
CA ASN A 556 -59.72 -36.64 4.65
C ASN A 556 -58.77 -35.90 3.70
N LEU A 557 -57.53 -35.76 4.16
CA LEU A 557 -56.22 -35.70 3.48
C LEU A 557 -55.26 -35.00 4.47
N GLY A 558 -54.19 -35.58 4.98
CA GLY A 558 -53.56 -36.86 4.71
C GLY A 558 -52.13 -36.83 5.28
N CYS A 559 -51.66 -38.01 5.65
CA CYS A 559 -50.26 -38.41 5.78
C CYS A 559 -49.37 -37.71 6.83
N TRP A 560 -49.20 -38.45 7.92
CA TRP A 560 -47.88 -38.76 8.45
C TRP A 560 -46.89 -39.20 7.35
N ARG A 561 -45.72 -38.56 7.30
CA ARG A 561 -44.46 -39.13 6.77
C ARG A 561 -43.30 -38.39 7.45
N THR A 562 -42.72 -38.98 8.50
CA THR A 562 -41.38 -39.64 8.47
C THR A 562 -40.23 -38.65 8.68
N LEU A 563 -39.79 -38.59 9.94
CA LEU A 563 -38.41 -38.84 10.40
C LEU A 563 -37.29 -38.82 9.33
N VAL A 564 -36.30 -37.93 9.54
CA VAL A 564 -34.82 -38.13 9.49
C VAL A 564 -34.08 -36.97 8.80
N ASN A 565 -32.98 -36.58 9.46
CA ASN A 565 -31.88 -35.66 9.09
C ASN A 565 -32.16 -34.16 9.26
N SER A 566 -31.24 -33.31 9.72
CA SER A 566 -29.93 -33.42 10.37
C SER A 566 -29.54 -31.98 10.71
N CYS A 567 -28.60 -31.83 11.64
CA CYS A 567 -27.90 -30.60 12.02
C CYS A 567 -27.60 -29.64 10.85
N ILE A 568 -27.73 -28.33 11.10
CA ILE A 568 -26.84 -27.20 10.70
C ILE A 568 -27.33 -25.96 11.52
N VAL A 569 -26.60 -25.53 12.55
CA VAL A 569 -25.69 -24.35 12.68
C VAL A 569 -26.36 -22.96 12.54
N TYR A 570 -26.02 -22.07 13.50
CA TYR A 570 -26.27 -20.62 13.70
C TYR A 570 -27.64 -20.27 14.33
N ASP A 571 -27.75 -19.47 15.39
CA ASP A 571 -26.85 -18.44 15.96
C ASP A 571 -26.23 -18.78 17.33
#